data_AF-A0A0K8S3I6-F1
#
_entry.id   AF-A0A0K8S3I6-F1
#
_cell.length_a   1.000
_cell.length_b   1.000
_cell.length_c   1.000
_cell.angle_alpha   90.00
_cell.angle_beta   90.00
_cell.angle_gamma   90.00
#
_symmetry.space_group_name_H-M   'P 1'
#
loop_
_entity.id
_entity.type
_entity.pdbx_description
1 polymer ?
#
loop_
_entity_poly.entity_id
_entity_poly.type
_entity_poly.pdbx_seq_one_letter_code
_entity_poly.pdbx_strand_id
1 'polypeptide(L)'
;MQWVRTSVCLIVLIALMYETVHASAPQMLISRYYDRSRSTRGLKNGPLNSARGFGKRSPHTSEETNVPIEWMADEMASNPELARLMVRQFIDVDRDGFLSPYELLSRPGQSCDQTDN
;
A
#
# COMPACT_ATOMS: atom_id res chain seq x y z
N MET A 1 34.37 4.90 -40.18
CA MET A 1 33.68 3.72 -39.60
C MET A 1 33.56 3.74 -38.07
N GLN A 2 34.48 4.36 -37.32
CA GLN A 2 34.40 4.42 -35.85
C GLN A 2 33.19 5.21 -35.33
N TRP A 3 32.82 6.32 -36.00
CA TRP A 3 31.66 7.15 -35.64
C TRP A 3 30.31 6.42 -35.71
N VAL A 4 30.17 5.46 -36.63
CA VAL A 4 28.94 4.67 -36.76
C VAL A 4 28.82 3.70 -35.57
N ARG A 5 29.94 3.12 -35.15
CA ARG A 5 29.98 2.20 -34.00
C ARG A 5 29.66 2.92 -32.69
N THR A 6 30.21 4.10 -32.48
CA THR A 6 29.93 4.90 -31.27
C THR A 6 28.49 5.39 -31.23
N SER A 7 27.92 5.78 -32.37
CA SER A 7 26.51 6.17 -32.48
C SER A 7 25.55 5.02 -32.18
N VAL A 8 25.81 3.83 -32.71
CA VAL A 8 24.99 2.64 -32.41
C VAL A 8 25.08 2.25 -30.93
N CYS A 9 26.28 2.31 -30.33
CA CYS A 9 26.44 2.05 -28.89
C CYS A 9 25.66 3.05 -28.02
N LEU A 10 25.67 4.35 -28.36
CA LEU A 10 24.90 5.34 -27.61
C LEU A 10 23.39 5.09 -27.69
N ILE A 11 22.87 4.72 -28.87
CA ILE A 11 21.45 4.42 -29.04
C ILE A 11 21.05 3.19 -28.21
N VAL A 12 21.88 2.15 -28.18
CA VAL A 12 21.62 0.94 -27.37
C VAL A 12 21.69 1.26 -25.87
N LEU A 13 22.65 2.07 -25.42
CA LEU A 13 22.74 2.48 -24.02
C LEU A 13 21.54 3.33 -23.59
N ILE A 14 21.07 4.23 -24.46
CA ILE A 14 19.87 5.03 -24.20
C ILE A 14 18.63 4.12 -24.13
N ALA A 15 18.48 3.15 -25.03
CA ALA A 15 17.35 2.21 -25.02
C ALA A 15 17.32 1.37 -23.73
N LEU A 16 18.47 0.87 -23.28
CA LEU A 16 18.58 0.11 -22.02
C LEU A 16 18.27 0.97 -20.78
N MET A 17 18.65 2.24 -20.79
CA MET A 17 18.29 3.19 -19.72
C MET A 17 16.80 3.54 -19.72
N TYR A 18 16.16 3.54 -20.90
CA TYR A 18 14.71 3.77 -21.00
C TYR A 18 13.90 2.61 -20.41
N GLU A 19 14.36 1.36 -20.57
CA GLU A 19 13.71 0.17 -19.99
C GLU A 19 13.78 0.16 -18.46
N THR A 20 14.92 0.54 -17.87
CA THR A 20 15.06 0.60 -16.40
C THR A 20 14.23 1.71 -15.78
N VAL A 21 14.07 2.86 -16.46
CA VAL A 21 13.22 3.96 -16.01
C VAL A 21 11.72 3.67 -16.22
N HIS A 22 11.34 2.95 -17.27
CA HIS A 22 9.95 2.49 -17.47
C HIS A 22 9.54 1.40 -16.46
N ALA A 23 10.48 0.58 -15.99
CA ALA A 23 10.22 -0.42 -14.94
C ALA A 23 10.02 0.21 -13.55
N SER A 24 10.53 1.43 -13.32
CA SER A 24 10.33 2.19 -12.09
C SER A 24 9.20 3.22 -12.15
N ALA A 25 8.45 3.31 -13.26
CA ALA A 25 7.24 4.11 -13.30
C ALA A 25 6.09 3.26 -12.75
N PRO A 26 5.54 3.55 -11.54
CA PRO A 26 4.29 2.95 -11.11
C PRO A 26 3.19 3.41 -12.07
N GLN A 27 2.95 2.61 -13.10
CA GLN A 27 1.88 2.82 -14.05
C GLN A 27 0.55 2.62 -13.32
N MET A 28 -0.11 3.76 -13.03
CA MET A 28 -1.56 3.88 -12.99
C MET A 28 -2.33 2.74 -12.31
N LEU A 29 -2.35 2.69 -10.97
CA LEU A 29 -3.40 1.97 -10.24
C LEU A 29 -4.48 2.90 -9.67
N ILE A 30 -4.59 4.13 -10.19
CA ILE A 30 -5.72 5.02 -9.85
C ILE A 30 -6.87 4.87 -10.88
N SER A 31 -6.62 4.35 -12.09
CA SER A 31 -7.67 4.25 -13.11
C SER A 31 -8.61 3.05 -12.90
N ARG A 32 -8.13 1.91 -12.36
CA ARG A 32 -9.01 0.75 -12.09
C ARG A 32 -9.88 0.87 -10.85
N TYR A 33 -9.56 1.81 -9.95
CA TYR A 33 -10.37 2.04 -8.75
C TYR A 33 -11.66 2.82 -9.05
N TYR A 34 -11.64 3.71 -10.05
CA TYR A 34 -12.80 4.56 -10.37
C TYR A 34 -13.77 4.00 -11.41
N ASP A 35 -13.42 2.92 -12.12
CA ASP A 35 -14.28 2.38 -13.18
C ASP A 35 -15.07 1.14 -12.76
N ARG A 36 -15.83 1.28 -11.68
CA ARG A 36 -16.97 0.39 -11.38
C ARG A 36 -18.26 1.17 -11.56
N SER A 37 -18.66 1.31 -12.81
CA SER A 37 -20.03 1.50 -13.32
C SER A 37 -21.14 1.60 -12.24
N ARG A 38 -21.52 2.83 -11.87
CA ARG A 38 -22.86 3.09 -11.32
C ARG A 38 -23.76 3.52 -12.46
N SER A 39 -24.30 2.54 -13.19
CA SER A 39 -25.43 2.78 -14.08
C SER A 39 -26.69 2.95 -13.24
N THR A 40 -27.12 4.19 -13.04
CA THR A 40 -28.53 4.48 -12.71
C THR A 40 -28.99 5.68 -13.52
N ARG A 41 -29.64 5.36 -14.64
CA ARG A 41 -30.45 6.29 -15.44
C ARG A 41 -31.52 6.97 -14.55
N GLY A 42 -31.39 8.28 -14.36
CA GLY A 42 -32.51 9.22 -14.30
C GLY A 42 -33.05 9.65 -12.94
N LEU A 43 -33.00 10.96 -12.68
CA LEU A 43 -34.18 11.75 -12.30
C LEU A 43 -34.08 13.11 -13.02
N LYS A 44 -34.51 13.12 -14.29
CA LYS A 44 -34.81 14.37 -15.00
C LYS A 44 -36.19 14.83 -14.54
N ASN A 45 -36.25 15.41 -13.34
CA ASN A 45 -37.28 16.30 -12.81
C ASN A 45 -36.56 17.00 -11.64
N GLY A 46 -36.21 18.28 -11.78
CA GLY A 46 -37.11 19.37 -11.43
C GLY A 46 -37.12 19.56 -9.88
N PRO A 47 -37.01 20.77 -9.37
CA PRO A 47 -36.13 21.19 -8.26
C PRO A 47 -36.56 20.81 -6.81
N LEU A 48 -36.62 19.53 -6.42
CA LEU A 48 -37.22 19.16 -5.11
C LEU A 48 -36.43 18.28 -4.13
N ASN A 49 -35.14 17.95 -4.32
CA ASN A 49 -34.45 17.01 -3.41
C ASN A 49 -33.02 17.40 -2.96
N SER A 50 -32.80 18.57 -2.36
CA SER A 50 -31.50 18.82 -1.70
C SER A 50 -31.52 19.70 -0.44
N ALA A 51 -32.53 19.57 0.40
CA ALA A 51 -32.50 20.14 1.75
C ALA A 51 -33.00 19.15 2.80
N ARG A 52 -32.42 17.94 2.84
CA ARG A 52 -32.59 17.04 4.00
C ARG A 52 -31.45 16.04 4.07
N GLY A 53 -30.38 16.41 4.78
CA GLY A 53 -29.27 15.46 5.03
C GLY A 53 -27.93 16.03 5.45
N PHE A 54 -27.77 17.35 5.58
CA PHE A 54 -26.55 17.90 6.19
C PHE A 54 -26.50 17.45 7.66
N GLY A 55 -25.64 16.47 7.97
CA GLY A 55 -25.44 15.96 9.33
C GLY A 55 -25.74 14.48 9.58
N LYS A 56 -26.08 13.66 8.57
CA LYS A 56 -26.11 12.20 8.78
C LYS A 56 -24.71 11.63 8.63
N ARG A 57 -23.92 11.64 9.72
CA ARG A 57 -22.77 10.74 9.85
C ARG A 57 -23.33 9.33 9.66
N SER A 58 -22.88 8.64 8.62
CA SER A 58 -23.16 7.21 8.47
C SER A 58 -22.82 6.55 9.81
N PRO A 59 -23.64 5.62 10.34
CA PRO A 59 -23.10 4.72 11.35
C PRO A 59 -21.92 4.04 10.66
N HIS A 60 -20.70 4.42 11.03
CA HIS A 60 -19.51 3.72 10.57
C HIS A 60 -19.63 2.32 11.13
N THR A 61 -20.27 1.44 10.37
CA THR A 61 -20.08 0.01 10.49
C THR A 61 -18.58 -0.17 10.40
N SER A 62 -17.99 -0.76 11.44
CA SER A 62 -16.55 -1.04 11.62
C SER A 62 -15.84 -1.66 10.40
N GLU A 63 -16.64 -2.13 9.43
CA GLU A 63 -16.22 -2.52 8.08
C GLU A 63 -15.46 -1.43 7.30
N GLU A 64 -15.73 -0.13 7.50
CA GLU A 64 -15.02 0.94 6.77
C GLU A 64 -13.58 1.17 7.27
N THR A 65 -13.21 0.62 8.43
CA THR A 65 -11.84 0.71 8.98
C THR A 65 -11.03 -0.56 8.77
N ASN A 66 -11.65 -1.63 8.26
CA ASN A 66 -10.97 -2.89 8.06
C ASN A 66 -10.19 -2.86 6.76
N VAL A 67 -8.89 -3.09 6.87
CA VAL A 67 -8.01 -3.24 5.72
C VAL A 67 -7.96 -4.71 5.34
N PRO A 68 -8.20 -5.08 4.06
CA PRO A 68 -8.07 -6.46 3.63
C PRO A 68 -6.67 -7.00 3.88
N ILE A 69 -6.56 -8.22 4.43
CA ILE A 69 -5.27 -8.84 4.75
C ILE A 69 -4.41 -8.98 3.50
N GLU A 70 -5.00 -9.36 2.37
CA GLU A 70 -4.26 -9.53 1.12
C GLU A 70 -3.71 -8.21 0.58
N TRP A 71 -4.47 -7.12 0.73
CA TRP A 71 -3.94 -5.81 0.40
C TRP A 71 -2.76 -5.43 1.29
N MET A 72 -2.85 -5.71 2.60
CA MET A 72 -1.78 -5.40 3.54
C MET A 72 -0.52 -6.24 3.24
N ALA A 73 -0.69 -7.51 2.89
CA ALA A 73 0.41 -8.41 2.52
C ALA A 73 1.10 -7.94 1.23
N ASP A 74 0.31 -7.60 0.20
CA ASP A 74 0.83 -7.03 -1.05
C ASP A 74 1.55 -5.69 -0.82
N GLU A 75 1.00 -4.83 0.05
CA GLU A 75 1.61 -3.55 0.42
C GLU A 75 2.92 -3.76 1.21
N MET A 76 2.98 -4.71 2.14
CA MET A 76 4.22 -5.04 2.86
C MET A 76 5.29 -5.64 1.95
N ALA A 77 4.90 -6.43 0.94
CA ALA A 77 5.83 -7.01 -0.03
C ALA A 77 6.37 -5.98 -1.02
N SER A 78 5.52 -5.04 -1.44
CA SER A 78 5.89 -3.96 -2.38
C SER A 78 6.60 -2.79 -1.69
N ASN A 79 6.30 -2.53 -0.42
CA ASN A 79 6.89 -1.46 0.37
C ASN A 79 7.63 -2.01 1.61
N PRO A 80 8.94 -2.30 1.49
CA PRO A 80 9.72 -2.87 2.58
C PRO A 80 9.92 -1.90 3.76
N GLU A 81 9.84 -0.59 3.54
CA GLU A 81 9.94 0.40 4.63
C GLU A 81 8.70 0.35 5.53
N LEU A 82 7.51 0.17 4.95
CA LEU A 82 6.30 -0.06 5.73
C LEU A 82 6.43 -1.34 6.57
N ALA A 83 6.91 -2.43 5.97
CA ALA A 83 7.12 -3.68 6.69
C ALA A 83 8.10 -3.51 7.85
N ARG A 84 9.21 -2.80 7.62
CA ARG A 84 10.20 -2.48 8.66
C ARG A 84 9.62 -1.64 9.80
N LEU A 85 8.78 -0.65 9.49
CA LEU A 85 8.08 0.15 10.50
C LEU A 85 7.09 -0.69 11.31
N MET A 86 6.35 -1.58 10.64
CA MET A 86 5.40 -2.49 11.30
C MET A 86 6.11 -3.44 12.25
N VAL A 87 7.22 -4.07 11.81
CA VAL A 87 8.04 -4.95 12.67
C VAL A 87 8.56 -4.17 13.88
N ARG A 88 9.14 -2.99 13.65
CA ARG A 88 9.70 -2.17 14.73
C ARG A 88 8.67 -1.69 15.75
N GLN A 89 7.44 -1.43 15.30
CA GLN A 89 6.41 -0.84 16.16
C GLN A 89 5.58 -1.91 16.88
N PHE A 90 5.40 -3.09 16.28
CA PHE A 90 4.45 -4.09 16.76
C PHE A 90 5.06 -5.45 17.11
N ILE A 91 6.25 -5.80 16.61
CA ILE A 91 6.87 -7.10 16.86
C ILE A 91 8.12 -6.96 17.74
N ASP A 92 8.99 -5.99 17.42
CA ASP A 92 10.16 -5.61 18.21
C ASP A 92 9.70 -4.84 19.47
N VAL A 93 9.52 -5.57 20.57
CA VAL A 93 8.91 -5.05 21.80
C VAL A 93 9.92 -4.23 22.58
N ASP A 94 11.17 -4.70 22.63
CA ASP A 94 12.25 -4.04 23.38
C ASP A 94 12.98 -2.95 22.57
N ARG A 95 12.73 -2.87 21.25
CA ARG A 95 13.29 -1.87 20.32
C ARG A 95 14.80 -1.93 20.20
N ASP A 96 15.38 -3.11 20.39
CA ASP A 96 16.81 -3.33 20.25
C ASP A 96 17.27 -3.42 18.78
N GLY A 97 16.32 -3.57 17.85
CA GLY A 97 16.55 -3.65 16.41
C GLY A 97 16.92 -5.04 15.90
N PHE A 98 16.88 -6.04 16.78
CA PHE A 98 16.91 -7.47 16.47
C PHE A 98 15.53 -8.07 16.73
N LEU A 99 15.35 -9.32 16.33
CA LEU A 99 14.08 -10.01 16.53
C LEU A 99 14.35 -11.34 17.19
N SER A 100 13.99 -11.46 18.46
CA SER A 100 14.16 -12.70 19.19
C SER A 100 13.10 -13.73 18.77
N PRO A 101 13.38 -15.04 18.90
CA PRO A 101 12.35 -16.07 18.66
C PRO A 101 11.14 -15.89 19.57
N TYR A 102 11.34 -15.32 20.76
CA TYR A 102 10.27 -15.06 21.71
C TYR A 102 9.35 -13.95 21.20
N GLU A 103 9.85 -12.89 20.58
CA GLU A 103 9.00 -11.82 20.01
C GLU A 103 8.26 -12.26 18.76
N LEU A 104 8.91 -13.07 17.91
CA LEU A 104 8.30 -13.66 16.72
C LEU A 104 7.16 -14.62 17.06
N LEU A 105 7.35 -15.43 18.10
CA LEU A 105 6.39 -16.44 18.53
C LEU A 105 5.47 -15.94 19.64
N SER A 106 5.70 -14.72 20.16
CA SER A 106 4.96 -14.19 21.29
C SER A 106 3.51 -13.99 20.91
N ARG A 107 2.67 -14.78 21.58
CA ARG A 107 1.25 -14.49 21.68
C ARG A 107 1.13 -13.17 22.45
N PRO A 108 0.37 -12.18 21.97
CA PRO A 108 0.22 -10.90 22.65
C PRO A 108 -0.27 -11.15 24.09
N GLY A 109 0.60 -10.88 25.08
CA GLY A 109 0.31 -11.05 26.51
C GLY A 109 1.25 -11.94 27.33
N GLN A 110 2.30 -12.54 26.77
CA GLN A 110 3.31 -13.23 27.59
C GLN A 110 4.43 -12.28 28.01
N SER A 111 4.21 -11.61 29.15
CA SER A 111 5.28 -10.96 29.90
C SER A 111 6.23 -12.03 30.43
N CYS A 112 7.48 -12.00 29.97
CA CYS A 112 8.56 -12.80 30.53
C CYS A 112 8.91 -12.24 31.91
N ASP A 113 8.16 -12.60 32.95
CA ASP A 113 8.64 -12.48 34.32
C ASP A 113 9.76 -13.51 34.51
N GLN A 114 10.99 -13.08 34.23
CA GLN A 114 12.20 -13.78 34.62
C GLN A 114 12.49 -13.48 36.09
N THR A 115 11.63 -13.96 36.98
CA THR A 115 11.99 -14.19 38.39
C THR A 115 12.22 -15.69 38.53
N ASP A 116 13.48 -16.10 38.68
CA ASP A 116 13.92 -16.89 39.85
C ASP A 116 15.38 -17.37 39.73
N ASN A 117 16.14 -16.96 40.76
CA ASN A 117 17.34 -17.53 41.39
C ASN A 117 18.68 -17.61 40.64
#